data_AF-A0A3C0KPV5-F1
#
_entry.id   AF-A0A3C0KPV5-F1
#
_cell.length_a   1.000
_cell.length_b   1.000
_cell.length_c   1.000
_cell.angle_alpha   90.00
_cell.angle_beta   90.00
_cell.angle_gamma   90.00
#
_symmetry.space_group_name_H-M   'P 1'
#
loop_
_entity.id
_entity.type
_entity.pdbx_description
1 polymer ?
#
loop_
_entity_poly.entity_id
_entity_poly.type
_entity_poly.pdbx_seq_one_letter_code
_entity_poly.pdbx_strand_id
1 'polypeptide(L)' 'MDLRLIHSIGVFDSGIGGLTVVRSLMERLPFENIIYFGDTARVPYGVKSVETITQYATEITDYLLK' A
#
# COMPACT_ATOMS: atom_id res chain seq x y z
N MET A 1 -25.20 -11.65 -10.68
CA MET A 1 -24.20 -10.91 -9.88
C MET A 1 -22.86 -11.44 -10.31
N ASP A 2 -22.11 -10.66 -11.07
CA ASP A 2 -20.86 -11.14 -11.67
C ASP A 2 -19.81 -11.30 -10.57
N LEU A 3 -19.40 -12.54 -10.30
CA LEU A 3 -18.33 -12.88 -9.34
C LEU A 3 -16.93 -12.65 -9.94
N ARG A 4 -16.85 -12.15 -11.18
CA ARG A 4 -15.59 -11.90 -11.86
C ARG A 4 -15.05 -10.55 -11.39
N LEU A 5 -14.07 -10.69 -10.49
CA LEU A 5 -13.03 -9.74 -10.11
C LEU A 5 -13.27 -8.95 -8.81
N ILE A 6 -13.19 -9.65 -7.68
CA ILE A 6 -12.89 -9.00 -6.40
C ILE A 6 -11.42 -8.57 -6.46
N HIS A 7 -11.15 -7.31 -6.79
CA HIS A 7 -9.81 -6.75 -6.73
C HIS A 7 -9.53 -6.25 -5.31
N SER A 8 -8.35 -6.54 -4.79
CA SER A 8 -7.94 -6.05 -3.48
C SER A 8 -7.56 -4.56 -3.52
N ILE A 9 -7.82 -3.86 -2.43
CA ILE A 9 -7.29 -2.51 -2.19
C ILE A 9 -5.83 -2.65 -1.76
N GLY A 10 -4.90 -2.22 -2.62
CA GLY A 10 -3.49 -2.12 -2.29
C GLY A 10 -3.19 -0.86 -1.47
N VAL A 11 -2.52 -1.03 -0.33
CA VAL A 11 -2.02 0.06 0.52
C VAL A 11 -0.53 -0.14 0.68
N PHE A 12 0.28 0.91 0.53
CA PHE A 12 1.71 0.83 0.81
C PHE A 12 2.19 1.99 1.67
N ASP A 13 3.23 1.73 2.44
CA ASP A 13 3.94 2.71 3.27
C ASP A 13 5.41 2.31 3.38
N SER A 14 6.26 3.25 3.76
CA SER A 14 7.66 2.97 4.08
C SER A 14 7.83 1.98 5.24
N GLY A 15 6.88 1.85 6.17
CA GLY A 15 7.04 0.98 7.33
C GLY A 15 5.74 0.45 7.91
N ILE A 16 5.63 0.42 9.24
CA ILE A 16 4.43 -0.06 9.96
C ILE A 16 3.40 1.04 10.22
N GLY A 17 3.75 2.31 9.99
CA GLY A 17 2.90 3.47 10.32
C GLY A 17 1.58 3.46 9.53
N GLY A 18 1.63 3.01 8.28
CA GLY A 18 0.47 2.87 7.40
C GLY A 18 -0.60 1.88 7.89
N LEU A 19 -0.30 1.01 8.86
CA LEU A 19 -1.31 0.12 9.46
C LEU A 19 -2.43 0.90 10.20
N THR A 20 -2.15 2.14 10.63
CA THR A 20 -3.18 3.03 11.19
C THR A 20 -4.24 3.41 10.15
N VAL A 21 -3.82 3.60 8.89
CA VAL A 21 -4.71 3.85 7.74
C VAL A 21 -5.45 2.57 7.38
N VAL A 22 -4.76 1.42 7.33
CA VAL A 22 -5.40 0.11 7.08
C VAL A 22 -6.51 -0.16 8.09
N ARG A 23 -6.27 0.06 9.39
CA ARG A 23 -7.30 -0.07 10.43
C ARG A 23 -8.52 0.80 10.12
N SER A 24 -8.28 2.07 9.77
CA SER A 24 -9.36 3.00 9.42
C SER A 24 -10.13 2.59 8.17
N LEU A 25 -9.47 1.94 7.21
CA LEU A 25 -10.12 1.36 6.03
C LEU A 25 -10.98 0.17 6.42
N MET A 26 -10.47 -0.76 7.24
CA MET A 26 -11.22 -1.93 7.71
C MET A 26 -12.48 -1.54 8.50
N GLU A 27 -12.43 -0.46 9.27
CA GLU A 27 -13.59 0.06 10.02
C GLU A 27 -14.68 0.63 9.08
N ARG A 28 -14.29 1.22 7.93
CA ARG A 28 -15.21 1.86 6.97
C ARG A 28 -15.65 0.94 5.83
N LEU A 29 -14.81 -0.01 5.46
CA LEU A 29 -14.94 -0.93 4.34
C LEU A 29 -14.74 -2.37 4.84
N PRO A 30 -15.61 -2.88 5.73
CA PRO A 30 -15.38 -4.15 6.43
C PRO A 30 -15.41 -5.41 5.56
N PHE A 31 -15.85 -5.27 4.30
CA PHE A 31 -15.98 -6.39 3.35
C PHE A 31 -14.95 -6.35 2.22
N GLU A 32 -14.07 -5.35 2.22
CA GLU A 32 -13.03 -5.23 1.19
C GLU A 32 -11.78 -6.04 1.56
N ASN A 33 -11.15 -6.65 0.55
CA ASN A 33 -9.86 -7.29 0.71
C ASN A 33 -8.77 -6.22 0.63
N ILE A 34 -7.89 -6.15 1.64
CA ILE A 34 -6.80 -5.18 1.70
C ILE A 34 -5.46 -5.92 1.64
N ILE A 35 -4.56 -5.48 0.75
CA ILE A 35 -3.16 -5.90 0.70
C ILE A 35 -2.32 -4.74 1.20
N TYR A 36 -1.53 -4.95 2.25
CA TYR A 36 -0.60 -3.96 2.78
C TYR A 36 0.84 -4.31 2.42
N PHE A 37 1.56 -3.38 1.80
CA PHE A 37 2.98 -3.48 1.50
C PHE A 37 3.78 -2.49 2.36
N GLY A 38 4.56 -3.00 3.31
CA GLY A 38 5.48 -2.19 4.11
C GLY A 38 6.91 -2.25 3.56
N ASP A 39 7.42 -1.14 3.05
CA ASP A 39 8.76 -1.07 2.44
C ASP A 39 9.90 -0.87 3.47
N THR A 40 9.95 -1.77 4.45
CA THR A 40 10.83 -1.64 5.62
C THR A 40 12.32 -1.68 5.25
N ALA A 41 12.68 -2.27 4.11
CA ALA A 41 14.06 -2.37 3.64
C ALA A 41 14.66 -1.01 3.23
N ARG A 42 13.83 -0.01 2.93
CA ARG A 42 14.27 1.31 2.42
C ARG A 42 13.92 2.47 3.36
N VAL A 43 13.51 2.16 4.60
CA VAL A 43 13.26 3.14 5.67
C VAL A 43 14.54 3.89 6.07
N PRO A 44 14.46 5.17 6.44
CA PRO A 44 13.30 6.06 6.34
C PRO A 44 13.23 6.78 5.00
N TYR A 45 12.02 6.96 4.47
CA TYR A 45 11.80 7.75 3.25
C TYR A 45 12.09 9.24 3.47
N GLY A 46 11.90 9.76 4.69
CA GLY A 46 11.98 11.20 4.97
C GLY A 46 13.36 11.85 4.72
N VAL A 47 14.43 11.05 4.58
CA VAL A 47 15.78 11.54 4.24
C VAL A 47 16.13 11.37 2.76
N LYS A 48 15.22 10.81 1.95
CA LYS A 48 15.44 10.51 0.54
C LYS A 48 14.99 11.68 -0.34
N SER A 49 15.58 11.78 -1.53
CA SER A 49 15.14 12.76 -2.51
C SER A 49 13.75 12.43 -3.04
N VAL A 50 13.06 13.43 -3.59
CA VAL A 50 11.73 13.24 -4.18
C VAL A 50 11.79 12.20 -5.30
N GLU A 51 12.83 12.25 -6.14
CA GLU A 51 13.02 11.34 -7.27
C GLU A 51 13.15 9.89 -6.78
N THR A 52 13.90 9.68 -5.69
CA THR A 52 14.06 8.37 -5.06
C THR A 52 12.72 7.84 -4.53
N ILE A 53 11.96 8.69 -3.85
CA ILE A 53 10.64 8.32 -3.32
C ILE A 53 9.66 8.00 -4.44
N THR A 54 9.66 8.78 -5.52
CA THR A 54 8.83 8.54 -6.72
C THR A 54 9.17 7.20 -7.35
N GLN A 55 10.46 6.86 -7.46
CA GLN A 55 10.88 5.56 -7.97
C GLN A 55 10.35 4.42 -7.09
N TYR A 56 10.55 4.48 -5.78
CA TYR A 56 10.08 3.43 -4.87
C TYR A 56 8.55 3.27 -4.91
N ALA A 57 7.81 4.38 -4.91
CA ALA A 57 6.35 4.36 -5.02
C ALA A 57 5.89 3.72 -6.33
N THR A 58 6.60 4.00 -7.45
CA THR A 58 6.28 3.40 -8.75
C THR A 58 6.53 1.89 -8.74
N GLU A 59 7.68 1.44 -8.25
CA GLU A 59 8.03 0.02 -8.15
C GLU A 59 7.02 -0.77 -7.30
N ILE A 60 6.60 -0.20 -6.17
CA ILE A 60 5.60 -0.84 -5.28
C ILE A 60 4.23 -0.85 -5.94
N THR A 61 3.86 0.22 -6.65
CA THR A 61 2.60 0.28 -7.40
C THR A 61 2.57 -0.80 -8.49
N ASP A 62 3.64 -0.93 -9.27
CA ASP A 62 3.77 -1.97 -10.31
C ASP A 62 3.74 -3.39 -9.72
N TYR A 63 4.22 -3.58 -8.49
CA TYR A 63 4.10 -4.85 -7.78
C TYR A 63 2.65 -5.14 -7.37
N LEU A 64 1.91 -4.14 -6.89
CA LEU A 64 0.52 -4.30 -6.42
C LEU A 64 -0.52 -4.40 -7.55
N LEU A 65 -0.20 -3.92 -8.75
CA LEU A 65 -1.08 -3.99 -9.92
C LEU A 65 -1.02 -5.34 -10.66
N LYS A 66 -0.14 -6.25 -10.25
CA LYS A 66 -0.04 -7.62 -10.79
C LYS A 66 -1.04 -8.56 -10.14
#